data_AF-A0A396C1H2-F1
#
_entry.id   AF-A0A396C1H2-F1
#
_cell.length_a   1.000
_cell.length_b   1.000
_cell.length_c   1.000
_cell.angle_alpha   90.00
_cell.angle_beta   90.00
_cell.angle_gamma   90.00
#
_symmetry.space_group_name_H-M   'P 1'
#
loop_
_entity.id
_entity.type
_entity.pdbx_description
1 polymer ?
#
loop_
_entity_poly.entity_id
_entity_poly.type
_entity_poly.pdbx_seq_one_letter_code
_entity_poly.pdbx_strand_id
1 'polypeptide(L)'
;MKKKMLAAIKEYLRLKHNRSINFYPDDEELSDILEENDFFPCNVTVFNKYECASSSALDRISLKKNQLIVDTAESGSILNEEELYYEDLINICDTIENYEKAIHSGIYQRMKRRRWKINVVKTLLNHNEESFEEVCDFVELYCKPDMSDEHIIKLFKSTINNKK
;
A
#
# COMPACT_ATOMS: atom_id res chain seq x y z
N MET A 1 4.12 -16.48 -26.08
CA MET A 1 3.37 -15.83 -24.97
C MET A 1 4.29 -14.95 -24.12
N LYS A 2 5.43 -15.48 -23.64
CA LYS A 2 6.53 -14.76 -22.96
C LYS A 2 6.81 -13.34 -23.47
N LYS A 3 7.10 -13.17 -24.77
CA LYS A 3 7.38 -11.83 -25.37
C LYS A 3 6.24 -10.81 -25.19
N LYS A 4 4.97 -11.26 -25.24
CA LYS A 4 3.81 -10.37 -25.07
C LYS A 4 3.67 -9.92 -23.60
N MET A 5 3.87 -10.83 -22.65
CA MET A 5 3.85 -10.50 -21.22
C MET A 5 4.99 -9.55 -20.85
N LEU A 6 6.19 -9.84 -21.33
CA LEU A 6 7.33 -8.95 -21.15
C LEU A 6 7.05 -7.54 -21.71
N ALA A 7 6.45 -7.45 -22.90
CA ALA A 7 6.04 -6.17 -23.46
C ALA A 7 5.00 -5.46 -22.57
N ALA A 8 4.01 -6.19 -22.04
CA ALA A 8 3.01 -5.63 -21.15
C ALA A 8 3.59 -5.11 -19.83
N ILE A 9 4.48 -5.87 -19.18
CA ILE A 9 5.19 -5.44 -17.96
C ILE A 9 6.01 -4.17 -18.24
N LYS A 10 6.69 -4.11 -19.38
CA LYS A 10 7.44 -2.91 -19.78
C LYS A 10 6.55 -1.70 -20.01
N GLU A 11 5.46 -1.84 -20.75
CA GLU A 11 4.50 -0.74 -20.97
C GLU A 11 3.96 -0.24 -19.64
N TYR A 12 3.58 -1.16 -18.76
CA TYR A 12 3.12 -0.84 -17.42
C TYR A 12 4.18 -0.05 -16.63
N LEU A 13 5.44 -0.50 -16.62
CA LEU A 13 6.53 0.23 -15.95
C LEU A 13 6.79 1.62 -16.56
N ARG A 14 6.57 1.83 -17.86
CA ARG A 14 6.72 3.18 -18.46
C ARG A 14 5.73 4.20 -17.89
N LEU A 15 4.58 3.74 -17.39
CA LEU A 15 3.57 4.59 -16.77
C LEU A 15 3.86 4.87 -15.29
N LYS A 16 4.82 4.17 -14.67
CA LYS A 16 5.15 4.31 -13.25
C LYS A 16 6.24 5.35 -13.01
N HIS A 17 6.18 5.97 -11.85
CA HIS A 17 7.21 6.91 -11.39
C HIS A 17 8.58 6.21 -11.34
N ASN A 18 9.63 6.89 -11.83
CA ASN A 18 10.97 6.32 -12.01
C ASN A 18 11.04 5.02 -12.83
N ARG A 19 9.95 4.67 -13.51
CA ARG A 19 9.79 3.41 -14.24
C ARG A 19 10.11 2.17 -13.41
N SER A 20 9.74 2.20 -12.14
CA SER A 20 9.98 1.10 -11.21
C SER A 20 8.86 0.93 -10.21
N ILE A 21 8.76 -0.28 -9.67
CA ILE A 21 7.91 -0.59 -8.52
C ILE A 21 8.80 -1.26 -7.49
N ASN A 22 8.75 -0.70 -6.28
CA ASN A 22 9.35 -1.32 -5.12
C ASN A 22 8.23 -2.00 -4.32
N PHE A 23 8.33 -3.31 -4.16
CA PHE A 23 7.37 -4.08 -3.38
C PHE A 23 7.69 -4.02 -1.89
N TYR A 24 8.93 -3.65 -1.50
CA TYR A 24 9.33 -3.27 -0.14
C TYR A 24 9.67 -1.77 -0.07
N PRO A 25 8.67 -0.89 -0.08
CA PRO A 25 8.91 0.55 -0.12
C PRO A 25 9.63 1.04 1.14
N ASP A 26 10.60 1.95 0.98
CA ASP A 26 11.24 2.68 2.10
C ASP A 26 10.28 3.69 2.76
N ASP A 27 9.14 3.98 2.11
CA ASP A 27 8.11 4.88 2.59
C ASP A 27 7.22 4.14 3.61
N GLU A 28 7.33 4.52 4.88
CA GLU A 28 6.56 3.93 6.00
C GLU A 28 5.05 4.04 5.76
N GLU A 29 4.57 5.16 5.21
CA GLU A 29 3.15 5.37 4.95
C GLU A 29 2.61 4.36 3.92
N LEU A 30 3.39 4.07 2.88
CA LEU A 30 3.07 3.07 1.86
C LEU A 30 3.25 1.65 2.37
N SER A 31 4.27 1.39 3.20
CA SER A 31 4.47 0.10 3.86
C SER A 31 3.25 -0.27 4.70
N ASP A 32 2.76 0.65 5.52
CA ASP A 32 1.55 0.47 6.32
C ASP A 32 0.33 0.17 5.45
N ILE A 33 0.17 0.87 4.31
CA ILE A 33 -0.94 0.59 3.36
C ILE A 33 -0.90 -0.86 2.90
N LEU A 34 0.28 -1.34 2.52
CA LEU A 34 0.45 -2.68 1.97
C LEU A 34 0.15 -3.73 3.05
N GLU A 35 0.69 -3.57 4.26
CA GLU A 35 0.46 -4.49 5.38
C GLU A 35 -1.01 -4.51 5.83
N GLU A 36 -1.65 -3.34 5.96
CA GLU A 36 -3.08 -3.23 6.30
C GLU A 36 -4.02 -3.87 5.25
N ASN A 37 -3.51 -4.11 4.03
CA ASN A 37 -4.27 -4.70 2.92
C ASN A 37 -3.71 -6.06 2.49
N ASP A 38 -3.09 -6.78 3.42
CA ASP A 38 -2.60 -8.16 3.28
C ASP A 38 -1.62 -8.39 2.11
N PHE A 39 -0.89 -7.34 1.70
CA PHE A 39 0.15 -7.46 0.69
C PHE A 39 1.50 -7.73 1.35
N PHE A 40 1.97 -8.96 1.19
CA PHE A 40 3.29 -9.39 1.64
C PHE A 40 4.14 -9.80 0.43
N PRO A 41 5.22 -9.08 0.11
CA PRO A 41 5.99 -9.32 -1.12
C PRO A 41 6.74 -10.67 -1.12
N CYS A 42 6.92 -11.27 0.06
CA CYS A 42 7.57 -12.58 0.25
C CYS A 42 6.81 -13.74 -0.41
N ASN A 43 5.59 -13.52 -0.90
CA ASN A 43 4.77 -14.57 -1.51
C ASN A 43 5.13 -14.89 -2.96
N VAL A 44 6.06 -14.15 -3.59
CA VAL A 44 6.39 -14.35 -5.01
C VAL A 44 7.83 -14.79 -5.20
N THR A 45 7.96 -16.02 -5.69
CA THR A 45 9.23 -16.65 -6.04
C THR A 45 9.57 -16.41 -7.52
N VAL A 46 10.78 -15.91 -7.76
CA VAL A 46 11.41 -15.87 -9.10
C VAL A 46 12.58 -16.84 -9.13
N PHE A 47 12.70 -17.65 -10.20
CA PHE A 47 13.80 -18.59 -10.38
C PHE A 47 14.87 -18.01 -11.31
N ASN A 48 16.12 -17.99 -10.87
CA ASN A 48 17.24 -17.72 -11.77
C ASN A 48 17.62 -19.02 -12.53
N LYS A 49 17.77 -18.92 -13.85
CA LYS A 49 18.18 -20.02 -14.74
C LYS A 49 19.53 -20.67 -14.35
N TYR A 50 20.38 -19.98 -13.58
CA TYR A 50 21.68 -20.49 -13.15
C TYR A 50 21.67 -21.23 -11.81
N GLU A 51 20.58 -21.14 -11.03
CA GLU A 51 20.48 -21.76 -9.71
C GLU A 51 19.07 -22.34 -9.51
N CYS A 52 18.85 -23.57 -9.98
CA CYS A 52 17.59 -24.31 -9.81
C CYS A 52 17.20 -24.61 -8.33
N ALA A 53 17.76 -23.91 -7.32
CA ALA A 53 17.57 -24.22 -5.90
C ALA A 53 17.24 -23.02 -4.99
N SER A 54 17.30 -21.78 -5.47
CA SER A 54 17.07 -20.57 -4.67
C SER A 54 15.85 -19.81 -5.19
N SER A 55 14.69 -20.11 -4.61
CA SER A 55 13.50 -19.28 -4.73
C SER A 55 13.73 -17.98 -3.96
N SER A 56 13.73 -16.81 -4.63
CA SER A 56 13.84 -15.53 -3.94
C SER A 56 12.58 -14.70 -4.08
N ALA A 57 12.24 -13.98 -3.00
CA ALA A 57 11.18 -12.99 -3.00
C ALA A 57 11.47 -11.88 -4.02
N LEU A 58 10.45 -11.48 -4.77
CA LEU A 58 10.50 -10.34 -5.67
C LEU A 58 10.52 -9.04 -4.86
N ASP A 59 11.62 -8.29 -4.96
CA ASP A 59 11.81 -7.05 -4.20
C ASP A 59 11.42 -5.83 -5.04
N ARG A 60 12.00 -5.72 -6.24
CA ARG A 60 11.76 -4.59 -7.12
C ARG A 60 11.79 -5.00 -8.58
N ILE A 61 10.99 -4.32 -9.38
CA ILE A 61 11.11 -4.35 -10.84
C ILE A 61 11.36 -2.96 -11.38
N SER A 62 12.23 -2.85 -12.38
CA SER A 62 12.53 -1.56 -13.02
C SER A 62 12.80 -1.68 -14.51
N LEU A 63 12.56 -0.59 -15.24
CA LEU A 63 12.80 -0.50 -16.68
C LEU A 63 13.92 0.50 -16.97
N LYS A 64 15.12 0.02 -17.32
CA LYS A 64 16.27 0.86 -17.69
C LYS A 64 16.68 0.61 -19.14
N LYS A 65 16.75 1.66 -19.97
CA LYS A 65 17.13 1.54 -21.41
C LYS A 65 16.33 0.45 -22.16
N ASN A 66 15.04 0.28 -21.83
CA ASN A 66 14.17 -0.78 -22.36
C ASN A 66 14.50 -2.21 -21.88
N GLN A 67 15.50 -2.35 -21.01
CA GLN A 67 15.87 -3.46 -20.11
C GLN A 67 14.88 -3.68 -18.97
N LEU A 68 14.11 -4.78 -18.89
CA LEU A 68 13.49 -5.15 -17.61
C LEU A 68 14.58 -5.68 -16.68
N ILE A 69 14.64 -5.12 -15.47
CA ILE A 69 15.50 -5.55 -14.37
C ILE A 69 14.60 -6.04 -13.26
N VAL A 70 14.88 -7.23 -12.76
CA VAL A 70 14.18 -7.87 -11.65
C VAL A 70 15.14 -8.01 -10.49
N ASP A 71 14.93 -7.24 -9.44
CA ASP A 71 15.68 -7.31 -8.20
C ASP A 71 14.95 -8.23 -7.23
N THR A 72 15.70 -9.14 -6.62
CA THR A 72 15.18 -10.13 -5.68
C THR A 72 15.88 -9.96 -4.33
N ALA A 73 15.18 -10.28 -3.24
CA ALA A 73 15.69 -10.06 -1.89
C ALA A 73 16.96 -10.87 -1.56
N GLU A 74 17.08 -12.08 -2.10
CA GLU A 74 18.11 -13.06 -1.71
C GLU A 74 19.05 -13.43 -2.86
N SER A 75 18.55 -13.44 -4.10
CA SER A 75 19.30 -13.91 -5.28
C SER A 75 19.90 -12.79 -6.13
N GLY A 76 19.79 -11.53 -5.68
CA GLY A 76 20.30 -10.36 -6.41
C GLY A 76 19.44 -9.97 -7.61
N SER A 77 20.06 -9.40 -8.64
CA SER A 77 19.37 -8.82 -9.80
C SER A 77 19.48 -9.68 -11.06
N ILE A 78 18.33 -9.97 -11.69
CA ILE A 78 18.25 -10.54 -13.03
C ILE A 78 18.23 -9.37 -14.03
N LEU A 79 19.35 -9.19 -14.73
CA LEU A 79 19.56 -8.09 -15.68
C LEU A 79 19.15 -8.45 -17.12
N ASN A 80 19.05 -9.73 -17.42
CA ASN A 80 18.64 -10.24 -18.72
C ASN A 80 17.27 -10.90 -18.61
N GLU A 81 16.24 -10.17 -18.99
CA GLU A 81 14.85 -10.63 -19.02
C GLU A 81 14.60 -11.89 -19.88
N GLU A 82 15.51 -12.25 -20.79
CA GLU A 82 15.43 -13.51 -21.53
C GLU A 82 15.67 -14.73 -20.64
N GLU A 83 16.32 -14.55 -19.48
CA GLU A 83 16.62 -15.61 -18.51
C GLU A 83 15.43 -15.99 -17.63
N LEU A 84 14.42 -15.12 -17.52
CA LEU A 84 13.19 -15.38 -16.76
C LEU A 84 12.39 -16.53 -17.37
N TYR A 85 11.88 -17.45 -16.56
CA TYR A 85 10.93 -18.44 -17.03
C TYR A 85 9.58 -17.79 -17.37
N TYR A 86 8.73 -18.50 -18.10
CA TYR A 86 7.40 -17.99 -18.42
C TYR A 86 6.55 -17.86 -17.14
N GLU A 87 6.73 -18.80 -16.23
CA GLU A 87 6.12 -18.90 -14.91
C GLU A 87 6.55 -17.72 -14.02
N ASP A 88 7.81 -17.29 -14.08
CA ASP A 88 8.27 -16.09 -13.36
C ASP A 88 7.54 -14.84 -13.83
N LEU A 89 7.28 -14.72 -15.14
CA LEU A 89 6.52 -13.59 -15.68
C LEU A 89 5.05 -13.62 -15.25
N ILE A 90 4.45 -14.82 -15.07
CA ILE A 90 3.11 -14.95 -14.50
C ILE A 90 3.13 -14.46 -13.06
N ASN A 91 4.07 -14.98 -12.26
CA ASN A 91 4.21 -14.59 -10.86
C ASN A 91 4.41 -13.08 -10.72
N ILE A 92 5.28 -12.46 -11.53
CA ILE A 92 5.50 -11.00 -11.53
C ILE A 92 4.20 -10.25 -11.86
N CYS A 93 3.42 -10.71 -12.85
CA CYS A 93 2.13 -10.10 -13.17
C CYS A 93 1.14 -10.19 -12.00
N ASP A 94 1.05 -11.36 -11.35
CA ASP A 94 0.17 -11.57 -10.20
C ASP A 94 0.59 -10.69 -9.01
N THR A 95 1.90 -10.52 -8.76
CA THR A 95 2.41 -9.59 -7.74
C THR A 95 2.01 -8.16 -8.05
N ILE A 96 2.19 -7.73 -9.29
CA ILE A 96 1.82 -6.38 -9.74
C ILE A 96 0.33 -6.15 -9.49
N GLU A 97 -0.52 -7.10 -9.87
CA GLU A 97 -1.96 -6.97 -9.70
C GLU A 97 -2.35 -6.88 -8.21
N ASN A 98 -1.77 -7.73 -7.36
CA ASN A 98 -2.05 -7.72 -5.92
C ASN A 98 -1.53 -6.44 -5.25
N TYR A 99 -0.34 -5.97 -5.63
CA TYR A 99 0.24 -4.72 -5.15
C TYR A 99 -0.66 -3.52 -5.47
N GLU A 100 -1.12 -3.41 -6.72
CA GLU A 100 -1.98 -2.29 -7.14
C GLU A 100 -3.35 -2.35 -6.45
N LYS A 101 -3.91 -3.54 -6.25
CA LYS A 101 -5.16 -3.72 -5.48
C LYS A 101 -4.99 -3.25 -4.04
N ALA A 102 -3.90 -3.65 -3.38
CA ALA A 102 -3.62 -3.28 -2.00
C ALA A 102 -3.46 -1.76 -1.85
N ILE A 103 -2.68 -1.12 -2.73
CA ILE A 103 -2.53 0.35 -2.74
C ILE A 103 -3.87 1.04 -2.96
N HIS A 104 -4.63 0.61 -3.97
CA HIS A 104 -5.90 1.24 -4.30
C HIS A 104 -6.90 1.12 -3.14
N SER A 105 -6.99 -0.07 -2.53
CA SER A 105 -7.84 -0.33 -1.37
C SER A 105 -7.42 0.52 -0.17
N GLY A 106 -6.12 0.56 0.16
CA GLY A 106 -5.62 1.34 1.28
C GLY A 106 -5.83 2.85 1.12
N ILE A 107 -5.55 3.40 -0.06
CA ILE A 107 -5.84 4.82 -0.35
C ILE A 107 -7.34 5.10 -0.19
N TYR A 108 -8.20 4.24 -0.72
CA TYR A 108 -9.65 4.39 -0.60
C TYR A 108 -10.11 4.36 0.87
N GLN A 109 -9.65 3.39 1.66
CA GLN A 109 -9.97 3.27 3.08
C GLN A 109 -9.50 4.49 3.88
N ARG A 110 -8.28 4.99 3.61
CA ARG A 110 -7.76 6.21 4.25
C ARG A 110 -8.59 7.44 3.91
N MET A 111 -8.96 7.61 2.65
CA MET A 111 -9.83 8.72 2.23
C MET A 111 -11.21 8.63 2.89
N LYS A 112 -11.79 7.44 2.96
CA LYS A 112 -13.06 7.18 3.66
C LYS A 112 -12.94 7.54 5.15
N ARG A 113 -11.87 7.12 5.83
CA ARG A 113 -11.60 7.43 7.24
C ARG A 113 -11.42 8.93 7.48
N ARG A 114 -10.67 9.64 6.63
CA ARG A 114 -10.51 11.10 6.71
C ARG A 114 -11.85 11.81 6.57
N ARG A 115 -12.68 11.39 5.60
CA ARG A 115 -14.02 11.96 5.41
C ARG A 115 -14.93 11.72 6.62
N TRP A 116 -14.87 10.52 7.20
CA TRP A 116 -15.60 10.21 8.42
C TRP A 116 -15.16 11.10 9.59
N LYS A 117 -13.85 11.24 9.85
CA LYS A 117 -13.33 12.16 10.90
C LYS A 117 -13.82 13.59 10.72
N ILE A 118 -13.81 14.11 9.49
CA ILE A 118 -14.33 15.46 9.19
C ILE A 118 -15.81 15.59 9.57
N ASN A 119 -16.62 14.57 9.28
CA ASN A 119 -18.04 14.58 9.65
C ASN A 119 -18.25 14.54 11.16
N VAL A 120 -17.41 13.78 11.88
CA VAL A 120 -17.43 13.74 13.34
C VAL A 120 -17.09 15.11 13.93
N VAL A 121 -16.01 15.76 13.45
CA VAL A 121 -15.62 17.11 13.88
C VAL A 121 -16.77 18.10 13.67
N LYS A 122 -17.40 18.09 12.49
CA LYS A 122 -18.58 18.95 12.21
C LYS A 122 -19.73 18.70 13.16
N THR A 123 -20.01 17.43 13.46
CA THR A 123 -21.09 17.05 14.39
C THR A 123 -20.81 17.57 15.79
N LEU A 124 -19.59 17.37 16.30
CA LEU A 124 -19.20 17.85 17.62
C LEU A 124 -19.22 19.37 17.74
N LEU A 125 -18.74 20.10 16.72
CA LEU A 125 -18.79 21.57 16.71
C LEU A 125 -20.22 22.13 16.65
N ASN A 126 -21.14 21.45 15.96
CA ASN A 126 -22.54 21.88 15.91
C ASN A 126 -23.29 21.66 17.23
N HIS A 127 -22.80 20.77 18.08
CA HIS A 127 -23.49 20.36 19.32
C HIS A 127 -22.85 20.92 20.60
N ASN A 128 -21.70 21.59 20.51
CA ASN A 128 -20.92 22.04 21.67
C ASN A 128 -20.25 23.40 21.41
N GLU A 129 -19.90 24.12 22.47
CA GLU A 129 -19.25 25.45 22.39
C GLU A 129 -17.71 25.39 22.41
N GLU A 130 -17.14 24.18 22.29
CA GLU A 130 -15.70 23.95 22.36
C GLU A 130 -14.97 24.43 21.09
N SER A 131 -13.67 24.68 21.21
CA SER A 131 -12.87 25.15 20.08
C SER A 131 -12.65 24.06 19.02
N PHE A 132 -12.38 24.48 17.78
CA PHE A 132 -12.02 23.57 16.69
C PHE A 132 -10.83 22.67 17.03
N GLU A 133 -9.85 23.22 17.75
CA GLU A 133 -8.62 22.52 18.12
C GLU A 133 -8.90 21.41 19.16
N GLU A 134 -9.70 21.71 20.20
CA GLU A 134 -10.09 20.71 21.20
C GLU A 134 -10.92 19.57 20.62
N VAL A 135 -11.80 19.88 19.66
CA VAL A 135 -12.58 18.86 18.94
C VAL A 135 -11.66 17.99 18.08
N CYS A 136 -10.72 18.58 17.35
CA CYS A 136 -9.77 17.83 16.53
C CYS A 136 -8.89 16.90 17.38
N ASP A 137 -8.32 17.40 18.47
CA ASP A 137 -7.52 16.61 19.41
C ASP A 137 -8.31 15.44 19.97
N PHE A 138 -9.58 15.67 20.33
CA PHE A 138 -10.43 14.60 20.80
C PHE A 138 -10.67 13.51 19.73
N VAL A 139 -10.95 13.92 18.49
CA VAL A 139 -11.20 12.98 17.39
C VAL A 139 -9.95 12.15 17.09
N GLU A 140 -8.77 12.75 17.15
CA GLU A 140 -7.51 12.02 16.94
C GLU A 140 -7.19 11.05 18.08
N LEU A 141 -7.40 11.47 19.33
CA LEU A 141 -7.00 10.68 20.51
C LEU A 141 -8.01 9.60 20.90
N TYR A 142 -9.31 9.83 20.70
CA TYR A 142 -10.36 9.00 21.29
C TYR A 142 -11.30 8.34 20.27
N CYS A 143 -11.38 8.84 19.03
CA CYS A 143 -12.32 8.29 18.04
C CYS A 143 -11.67 7.18 17.19
N LYS A 144 -12.24 5.98 17.29
CA LYS A 144 -11.90 4.83 16.43
C LYS A 144 -12.81 4.78 15.20
N PRO A 145 -12.34 4.24 14.05
CA PRO A 145 -13.18 4.07 12.87
C PRO A 145 -14.53 3.42 13.18
N ASP A 146 -15.57 3.86 12.48
CA ASP A 146 -16.93 3.32 12.51
C ASP A 146 -17.65 3.41 13.88
N MET A 147 -17.17 4.23 14.81
CA MET A 147 -17.96 4.59 16.00
C MET A 147 -19.23 5.36 15.58
N SER A 148 -20.36 5.04 16.22
CA SER A 148 -21.64 5.75 16.01
C SER A 148 -21.58 7.16 16.60
N ASP A 149 -22.26 8.11 15.97
CA ASP A 149 -22.34 9.51 16.42
C ASP A 149 -22.82 9.64 17.88
N GLU A 150 -23.82 8.86 18.30
CA GLU A 150 -24.33 8.87 19.68
C GLU A 150 -23.25 8.52 20.71
N HIS A 151 -22.45 7.49 20.41
CA HIS A 151 -21.35 7.07 21.27
C HIS A 151 -20.26 8.15 21.32
N ILE A 152 -19.93 8.75 20.18
CA ILE A 152 -18.91 9.80 20.08
C ILE A 152 -19.32 11.02 20.90
N ILE A 153 -20.57 11.49 20.75
CA ILE A 153 -21.10 12.64 21.50
C ILE A 153 -21.07 12.35 23.01
N LYS A 154 -21.45 11.14 23.43
CA LYS A 154 -21.42 10.75 24.84
C LYS A 154 -19.99 10.73 25.39
N LEU A 155 -19.06 10.15 24.64
CA LEU A 155 -17.65 10.09 25.00
C LEU A 155 -17.06 11.50 25.11
N PHE A 156 -17.32 12.37 24.14
CA PHE A 156 -16.85 13.75 24.12
C PHE A 156 -17.27 14.53 25.38
N LYS A 157 -18.55 14.47 25.73
CA LYS A 157 -19.09 15.10 26.95
C LYS A 157 -18.42 14.57 28.22
N SER A 158 -18.15 13.27 28.28
CA SER A 158 -17.47 12.67 29.45
C SER A 158 -16.01 13.12 29.55
N THR A 159 -15.30 13.26 28.43
CA THR A 159 -13.89 13.66 28.41
C THR A 159 -13.72 15.13 28.78
N ILE A 160 -14.62 16.00 28.34
CA ILE A 160 -14.58 17.44 28.68
C ILE A 160 -14.95 17.70 30.13
N ASN A 161 -15.99 17.03 30.64
CA ASN A 161 -16.41 17.20 32.03
C ASN A 161 -15.34 16.75 33.03
N ASN A 162 -14.43 15.85 32.63
CA ASN A 162 -13.30 15.43 33.45
C ASN A 162 -12.08 16.37 33.37
N LYS A 163 -12.09 17.34 32.45
CA LYS A 163 -11.04 18.37 32.31
C LYS A 163 -11.38 19.68 33.05
N LYS A 164 -12.65 19.90 33.43
CA LYS A 164 -13.12 21.05 34.24
C LYS A 164 -13.10 20.72 35.71
#